data_AF-A0A8T7HGZ3-F1
#
_entry.id   AF-A0A8T7HGZ3-F1
#
_cell.length_a   1.000
_cell.length_b   1.000
_cell.length_c   1.000
_cell.angle_alpha   90.00
_cell.angle_beta   90.00
_cell.angle_gamma   90.00
#
_symmetry.space_group_name_H-M   'P 1'
#
loop_
_entity.id
_entity.type
_entity.pdbx_description
1 polymer ?
#
loop_
_entity_poly.entity_id
_entity_poly.type
_entity_poly.pdbx_seq_one_letter_code
_entity_poly.pdbx_strand_id
1 'polypeptide(L)'
;MSSRVETEKVATWFVYVAVINTILSLLYVTVFLLPDTIGNGNIPPKGDLFSLSIAVASFPGTWLLIAFLIHVSVGILGMVGWAGTYYISSRVMNKRTTNKLLARGHLFVTALGVYVTTTFFALAGFIGGRAMLPDTACVVLVDQCMGAGMAIVQTLITFTVIPTGVGMGLALTGTAIGIINILVTLRQEQ
;
A
#
# COMPACT_ATOMS: atom_id res chain seq x y z
N MET A 1 -9.01 -27.20 -18.79
CA MET A 1 -9.41 -25.85 -18.30
C MET A 1 -9.26 -24.85 -19.43
N SER A 2 -10.26 -24.01 -19.71
CA SER A 2 -10.12 -22.95 -20.74
C SER A 2 -9.01 -21.95 -20.37
N SER A 3 -8.10 -21.70 -21.30
CA SER A 3 -6.99 -20.74 -21.17
C SER A 3 -7.42 -19.28 -21.34
N ARG A 4 -8.65 -19.06 -21.81
CA ARG A 4 -9.23 -17.74 -22.06
C ARG A 4 -10.31 -17.40 -21.05
N VAL A 5 -10.50 -16.11 -20.82
CA VAL A 5 -11.56 -15.54 -19.98
C VAL A 5 -12.07 -14.27 -20.64
N GLU A 6 -13.34 -13.93 -20.39
CA GLU A 6 -13.90 -12.66 -20.82
C GLU A 6 -13.09 -11.49 -20.27
N THR A 7 -12.70 -10.57 -21.15
CA THR A 7 -11.85 -9.42 -20.80
C THR A 7 -12.57 -8.51 -19.80
N GLU A 8 -13.87 -8.31 -19.97
CA GLU A 8 -14.71 -7.53 -19.04
C GLU A 8 -14.80 -8.18 -17.65
N LYS A 9 -14.81 -9.51 -17.58
CA LYS A 9 -14.75 -10.24 -16.31
C LYS A 9 -13.43 -10.05 -15.58
N VAL A 10 -12.33 -9.84 -16.31
CA VAL A 10 -11.05 -9.49 -15.68
C VAL A 10 -11.11 -8.07 -15.11
N ALA A 11 -11.71 -7.12 -15.82
CA ALA A 11 -11.88 -5.75 -15.31
C ALA A 11 -12.61 -5.73 -13.96
N THR A 12 -13.66 -6.54 -13.78
CA THR A 12 -14.38 -6.61 -12.49
C THR A 12 -13.52 -7.15 -11.36
N TRP A 13 -12.57 -8.06 -11.62
CA TRP A 13 -11.62 -8.53 -10.60
C TRP A 13 -10.77 -7.39 -10.05
N PHE A 14 -10.28 -6.51 -10.92
CA PHE A 14 -9.50 -5.33 -10.52
C PHE A 14 -10.35 -4.32 -9.74
N VAL A 15 -11.62 -4.15 -10.11
CA VAL A 15 -12.57 -3.32 -9.33
C VAL A 15 -12.75 -3.88 -7.92
N TYR A 16 -12.97 -5.19 -7.76
CA TYR A 16 -13.10 -5.79 -6.43
C TYR A 16 -11.85 -5.57 -5.57
N VAL A 17 -10.65 -5.73 -6.13
CA VAL A 17 -9.40 -5.48 -5.40
C VAL A 17 -9.25 -4.00 -5.05
N ALA A 18 -9.64 -3.07 -5.93
CA ALA A 18 -9.64 -1.64 -5.62
C ALA A 18 -10.57 -1.29 -4.45
N VAL A 19 -11.76 -1.90 -4.40
CA VAL A 19 -12.71 -1.74 -3.28
C VAL A 19 -12.11 -2.28 -1.99
N ILE A 20 -11.53 -3.49 -2.01
CA ILE A 20 -10.85 -4.06 -0.85
C ILE A 20 -9.73 -3.12 -0.37
N ASN A 21 -8.92 -2.60 -1.29
CA ASN A 21 -7.84 -1.67 -0.96
C ASN A 21 -8.34 -0.34 -0.40
N THR A 22 -9.49 0.12 -0.85
CA THR A 22 -10.14 1.32 -0.30
C THR A 22 -10.56 1.07 1.15
N ILE A 23 -11.15 -0.08 1.45
CA ILE A 23 -11.51 -0.45 2.83
C ILE A 23 -10.24 -0.54 3.70
N LEU A 24 -9.19 -1.20 3.22
CA LEU A 24 -7.91 -1.30 3.93
C LEU A 24 -7.25 0.07 4.15
N SER A 25 -7.45 1.03 3.25
CA SER A 25 -6.90 2.38 3.39
C SER A 25 -7.46 3.13 4.61
N LEU A 26 -8.66 2.77 5.07
CA LEU A 26 -9.27 3.35 6.28
C LEU A 26 -8.43 3.10 7.53
N LEU A 27 -7.68 1.98 7.57
CA LEU A 27 -6.78 1.65 8.68
C LEU A 27 -5.61 2.65 8.79
N TYR A 28 -5.15 3.21 7.66
CA TYR A 28 -4.14 4.27 7.68
C TYR A 28 -4.76 5.59 8.16
N VAL A 29 -5.97 5.88 7.71
CA VAL A 29 -6.69 7.11 8.07
C VAL A 29 -6.95 7.17 9.58
N THR A 30 -7.27 6.04 10.23
CA THR A 30 -7.39 5.99 11.69
C THR A 30 -6.10 6.35 12.42
N VAL A 31 -4.94 6.12 11.81
CA VAL A 31 -3.64 6.51 12.37
C VAL A 31 -3.34 8.00 12.15
N PHE A 32 -3.78 8.58 11.03
CA PHE A 32 -3.48 9.97 10.68
C PHE A 32 -4.48 11.01 11.20
N LEU A 33 -5.77 10.69 11.25
CA LEU A 33 -6.86 11.65 11.45
C LEU A 33 -7.40 11.73 12.89
N LEU A 34 -6.65 11.30 13.90
CA LEU A 34 -7.01 11.57 15.29
C LEU A 34 -6.31 12.86 15.75
N PRO A 35 -6.96 14.04 15.67
CA PRO A 35 -6.30 15.32 15.82
C PRO A 35 -6.42 15.83 17.26
N ASP A 36 -5.44 16.64 17.64
CA ASP A 36 -5.15 17.43 18.86
C ASP A 36 -6.30 18.12 19.65
N THR A 37 -7.57 17.81 19.39
CA THR A 37 -8.74 18.55 19.91
C THR A 37 -9.17 18.21 21.34
N ILE A 38 -8.43 17.36 22.06
CA ILE A 38 -8.62 17.13 23.52
C ILE A 38 -7.45 17.74 24.32
N GLY A 39 -6.67 18.63 23.71
CA GLY A 39 -5.70 19.47 24.41
C GLY A 39 -6.26 20.87 24.61
N ASN A 40 -7.04 21.08 25.67
CA ASN A 40 -7.45 22.43 26.07
C ASN A 40 -6.22 23.17 26.63
N GLY A 41 -5.37 23.67 25.72
CA GLY A 41 -4.38 24.73 25.91
C GLY A 41 -3.22 24.54 26.91
N ASN A 42 -3.24 23.58 27.84
CA ASN A 42 -2.28 23.60 28.96
C ASN A 42 -1.71 22.24 29.39
N ILE A 43 -2.07 21.13 28.75
CA ILE A 43 -1.50 19.80 29.04
C ILE A 43 -1.50 19.01 27.72
N PRO A 44 -0.36 18.47 27.24
CA PRO A 44 -0.41 17.56 26.09
C PRO A 44 -1.34 16.40 26.44
N PRO A 45 -2.42 16.16 25.66
CA PRO A 45 -3.39 15.13 25.98
C PRO A 45 -2.69 13.78 25.97
N LYS A 46 -2.68 13.13 27.12
CA LYS A 46 -1.95 11.89 27.35
C LYS A 46 -2.68 10.72 26.68
N GLY A 47 -2.36 10.43 25.41
CA GLY A 47 -2.92 9.28 24.68
C GLY A 47 -2.01 8.77 23.54
N ASP A 48 -1.99 7.46 23.32
CA ASP A 48 -1.08 6.75 22.39
C ASP A 48 -1.33 7.04 20.90
N LEU A 49 -2.52 7.53 20.56
CA LEU A 49 -2.89 7.88 19.18
C LEU A 49 -2.32 9.26 18.77
N PHE A 50 -2.04 10.13 19.75
CA PHE A 50 -1.49 11.48 19.51
C PHE A 50 0.02 11.45 19.27
N SER A 51 0.76 10.66 20.05
CA SER A 51 2.20 10.40 19.82
C SER A 51 2.44 9.86 18.40
N LEU A 52 1.50 9.06 17.89
CA LEU A 52 1.60 8.46 16.57
C LEU A 52 1.47 9.48 15.43
N SER A 53 0.62 10.50 15.56
CA SER A 53 0.49 11.56 14.55
C SER A 53 1.77 12.41 14.42
N ILE A 54 2.39 12.76 15.55
CA ILE A 54 3.67 13.48 15.62
C ILE A 54 4.81 12.59 15.11
N ALA A 55 4.79 11.31 15.46
CA ALA A 55 5.74 10.32 14.94
C ALA A 55 5.69 10.27 13.41
N VAL A 56 4.48 10.24 12.81
CA VAL A 56 4.30 10.22 11.34
C VAL A 56 4.85 11.49 10.67
N ALA A 57 4.71 12.64 11.30
CA ALA A 57 5.23 13.90 10.76
C ALA A 57 6.76 14.03 10.86
N SER A 58 7.41 13.16 11.63
CA SER A 58 8.86 13.19 11.89
C SER A 58 9.55 12.06 11.13
N PHE A 59 10.78 12.27 10.63
CA PHE A 59 11.55 11.15 10.09
C PHE A 59 11.96 10.21 11.23
N PRO A 60 11.83 8.87 11.08
CA PRO A 60 11.43 8.11 9.89
C PRO A 60 9.91 7.77 9.85
N GLY A 61 9.08 8.28 10.75
CA GLY A 61 7.64 8.02 10.71
C GLY A 61 6.91 8.50 9.45
N THR A 62 7.52 9.41 8.69
CA THR A 62 7.06 9.78 7.34
C THR A 62 6.93 8.58 6.38
N TRP A 63 7.64 7.47 6.63
CA TRP A 63 7.47 6.23 5.85
C TRP A 63 6.06 5.63 5.95
N LEU A 64 5.32 5.88 7.05
CA LEU A 64 3.93 5.46 7.18
C LEU A 64 3.02 6.24 6.23
N LEU A 65 3.27 7.55 6.08
CA LEU A 65 2.57 8.36 5.09
C LEU A 65 2.92 7.91 3.66
N ILE A 66 4.18 7.59 3.40
CA ILE A 66 4.62 7.04 2.11
C ILE A 66 3.93 5.71 1.82
N ALA A 67 3.81 4.81 2.80
CA ALA A 67 3.05 3.56 2.67
C ALA A 67 1.61 3.82 2.26
N PHE A 68 0.93 4.76 2.93
CA PHE A 68 -0.43 5.14 2.59
C PHE A 68 -0.55 5.68 1.16
N LEU A 69 0.34 6.59 0.75
CA LEU A 69 0.32 7.16 -0.59
C LEU A 69 0.57 6.11 -1.67
N ILE A 70 1.46 5.14 -1.42
CA ILE A 70 1.68 4.00 -2.32
C ILE A 70 0.44 3.11 -2.37
N HIS A 71 -0.20 2.82 -1.24
CA HIS A 71 -1.41 2.01 -1.18
C HIS A 71 -2.56 2.65 -1.95
N VAL A 72 -2.74 3.97 -1.82
CA VAL A 72 -3.77 4.71 -2.57
C VAL A 72 -3.40 4.77 -4.06
N SER A 73 -2.18 5.18 -4.40
CA SER A 73 -1.81 5.40 -5.80
C SER A 73 -1.69 4.10 -6.60
N VAL A 74 -1.02 3.08 -6.06
CA VAL A 74 -0.82 1.80 -6.76
C VAL A 74 -1.93 0.81 -6.42
N GLY A 75 -2.27 0.67 -5.14
CA GLY A 75 -3.26 -0.29 -4.68
C GLY A 75 -4.71 0.06 -5.04
N ILE A 76 -5.09 1.34 -5.07
CA ILE A 76 -6.45 1.75 -5.43
C ILE A 76 -6.48 2.27 -6.87
N LEU A 77 -5.80 3.39 -7.14
CA LEU A 77 -5.87 4.04 -8.45
C LEU A 77 -5.24 3.18 -9.55
N GLY A 78 -4.13 2.50 -9.26
CA GLY A 78 -3.53 1.53 -10.19
C GLY A 78 -4.47 0.39 -10.55
N MET A 79 -5.19 -0.17 -9.58
CA MET A 79 -6.19 -1.22 -9.83
C MET A 79 -7.36 -0.72 -10.67
N VAL A 80 -7.86 0.49 -10.38
CA VAL A 80 -8.89 1.15 -11.21
C VAL A 80 -8.38 1.39 -12.63
N GLY A 81 -7.14 1.84 -12.80
CA GLY A 81 -6.52 2.05 -14.12
C GLY A 81 -6.42 0.75 -14.92
N TRP A 82 -6.05 -0.35 -14.28
CA TRP A 82 -6.03 -1.67 -14.92
C TRP A 82 -7.42 -2.21 -15.25
N ALA A 83 -8.40 -2.01 -14.37
CA ALA A 83 -9.81 -2.30 -14.68
C ALA A 83 -10.27 -1.55 -15.92
N GLY A 84 -9.97 -0.25 -16.00
CA GLY A 84 -10.25 0.58 -17.17
C GLY A 84 -9.60 0.06 -18.44
N THR A 85 -8.33 -0.34 -18.37
CA THR A 85 -7.59 -0.90 -19.51
C THR A 85 -8.25 -2.17 -20.06
N TYR A 86 -8.61 -3.12 -19.19
CA TYR A 86 -9.33 -4.33 -19.61
C TYR A 86 -10.73 -4.02 -20.14
N TYR A 87 -11.45 -3.09 -19.50
CA TYR A 87 -12.79 -2.69 -19.95
C TYR A 87 -12.76 -2.06 -21.35
N ILE A 88 -11.85 -1.10 -21.59
CA ILE A 88 -11.65 -0.45 -22.89
C ILE A 88 -11.24 -1.48 -23.95
N SER A 89 -10.33 -2.40 -23.60
CA SER A 89 -9.93 -3.48 -24.51
C SER A 89 -11.14 -4.33 -24.95
N SER A 90 -12.06 -4.61 -24.03
CA SER A 90 -13.28 -5.35 -24.32
C SER A 90 -14.29 -4.56 -25.16
N ARG A 91 -14.65 -3.34 -24.72
CA ARG A 91 -15.80 -2.58 -25.24
C ARG A 91 -15.46 -1.69 -26.43
N VAL A 92 -14.27 -1.09 -26.43
CA VAL A 92 -13.85 -0.15 -27.49
C VAL A 92 -13.07 -0.88 -28.56
N MET A 93 -12.16 -1.77 -28.16
CA MET A 93 -11.29 -2.51 -29.11
C MET A 93 -11.86 -3.88 -29.52
N ASN A 94 -13.06 -4.21 -29.03
CA ASN A 94 -13.82 -5.45 -29.30
C ASN A 94 -13.02 -6.74 -29.01
N LYS A 95 -12.06 -6.70 -28.09
CA LYS A 95 -11.27 -7.87 -27.66
C LYS A 95 -11.98 -8.59 -26.53
N ARG A 96 -12.93 -9.47 -26.88
CA ARG A 96 -13.83 -10.14 -25.92
C ARG A 96 -13.14 -11.10 -24.96
N THR A 97 -11.99 -11.66 -25.34
CA THR A 97 -11.27 -12.64 -24.51
C THR A 97 -9.81 -12.27 -24.28
N THR A 98 -9.29 -12.58 -23.09
CA THR A 98 -7.88 -12.42 -22.71
C THR A 98 -7.31 -13.71 -22.11
N ASN A 99 -5.99 -13.78 -21.94
CA ASN A 99 -5.36 -14.93 -21.30
C ASN A 99 -5.64 -14.93 -19.80
N LYS A 100 -6.27 -15.99 -19.32
CA LYS A 100 -6.71 -16.12 -17.93
C LYS A 100 -5.54 -16.25 -16.95
N LEU A 101 -4.49 -16.97 -17.32
CA LEU A 101 -3.33 -17.20 -16.45
C LEU A 101 -2.55 -15.89 -16.27
N LEU A 102 -2.29 -15.18 -17.36
CA LEU A 102 -1.61 -13.89 -17.30
C LEU A 102 -2.44 -12.84 -16.55
N ALA A 103 -3.75 -12.79 -16.75
CA ALA A 103 -4.64 -11.89 -16.02
C ALA A 103 -4.61 -12.14 -14.50
N ARG A 104 -4.66 -13.41 -14.08
CA ARG A 104 -4.58 -13.79 -12.66
C ARG A 104 -3.20 -13.53 -12.08
N GLY A 105 -2.13 -13.88 -12.82
CA GLY A 105 -0.75 -13.63 -12.41
C GLY A 105 -0.50 -12.14 -12.23
N HIS A 106 -0.92 -11.32 -13.19
CA HIS A 106 -0.86 -9.86 -13.10
C HIS A 106 -1.54 -9.34 -11.83
N LEU A 107 -2.81 -9.67 -11.61
CA LEU A 107 -3.56 -9.19 -10.45
C LEU A 107 -2.91 -9.64 -9.13
N PHE A 108 -2.61 -10.93 -9.01
CA PHE A 108 -2.09 -11.52 -7.77
C PHE A 108 -0.70 -10.99 -7.42
N VAL A 109 0.23 -11.00 -8.38
CA VAL A 109 1.61 -10.56 -8.15
C VAL A 109 1.67 -9.07 -7.85
N THR A 110 0.85 -8.26 -8.52
CA THR A 110 0.77 -6.81 -8.26
C THR A 110 0.19 -6.53 -6.87
N ALA A 111 -0.94 -7.15 -6.52
CA ALA A 111 -1.57 -6.96 -5.22
C ALA A 111 -0.64 -7.41 -4.07
N LEU A 112 0.02 -8.57 -4.22
CA LEU A 112 0.99 -9.05 -3.25
C LEU A 112 2.16 -8.08 -3.09
N GLY A 113 2.71 -7.58 -4.21
CA GLY A 113 3.80 -6.60 -4.18
C GLY A 113 3.41 -5.30 -3.46
N VAL A 114 2.20 -4.79 -3.72
CA VAL A 114 1.66 -3.62 -3.01
C VAL A 114 1.53 -3.89 -1.51
N TYR A 115 0.97 -5.03 -1.11
CA TYR A 115 0.81 -5.35 0.31
C TYR A 115 2.14 -5.52 1.04
N VAL A 116 3.11 -6.21 0.45
CA VAL A 116 4.44 -6.35 1.05
C VAL A 116 5.10 -4.98 1.18
N THR A 117 5.13 -4.18 0.11
CA THR A 117 5.76 -2.85 0.10
C THR A 117 5.15 -1.93 1.16
N THR A 118 3.83 -1.81 1.16
CA THR A 118 3.11 -0.88 2.03
C THR A 118 3.17 -1.33 3.49
N THR A 119 3.10 -2.63 3.77
CA THR A 119 3.24 -3.17 5.13
C THR A 119 4.61 -2.86 5.72
N PHE A 120 5.70 -3.10 4.98
CA PHE A 120 7.04 -2.87 5.52
C PHE A 120 7.41 -1.39 5.60
N PHE A 121 6.95 -0.54 4.67
CA PHE A 121 7.05 0.91 4.85
C PHE A 121 6.25 1.39 6.07
N ALA A 122 5.05 0.85 6.27
CA ALA A 122 4.21 1.19 7.42
C ALA A 122 4.87 0.78 8.74
N LEU A 123 5.44 -0.42 8.81
CA LEU A 123 6.19 -0.90 9.98
C LEU A 123 7.42 -0.04 10.25
N ALA A 124 8.21 0.29 9.21
CA ALA A 124 9.38 1.15 9.34
C ALA A 124 9.00 2.54 9.88
N GLY A 125 7.91 3.11 9.35
CA GLY A 125 7.38 4.39 9.81
C GLY A 125 6.86 4.32 11.24
N PHE A 126 6.09 3.29 11.57
CA PHE A 126 5.55 3.12 12.92
C PHE A 126 6.66 2.95 13.97
N ILE A 127 7.55 1.97 13.77
CA ILE A 127 8.63 1.65 14.72
C ILE A 127 9.61 2.81 14.82
N GLY A 128 10.10 3.29 13.68
CA GLY A 128 11.12 4.32 13.68
C GLY A 128 10.59 5.68 14.12
N GLY A 129 9.36 6.05 13.73
CA GLY A 129 8.71 7.27 14.17
C GLY A 129 8.52 7.30 15.69
N ARG A 130 8.07 6.19 16.29
CA ARG A 130 7.95 6.07 17.76
C ARG A 130 9.30 6.08 18.47
N ALA A 131 10.33 5.45 17.91
CA ALA A 131 11.67 5.42 18.52
C ALA A 131 12.34 6.80 18.57
N MET A 132 11.98 7.72 17.66
CA MET A 132 12.47 9.10 17.66
C MET A 132 11.76 10.02 18.65
N LEU A 133 10.58 9.64 19.13
CA LEU A 133 9.87 10.45 20.10
C LEU A 133 10.65 10.48 21.43
N PRO A 134 10.71 11.64 22.11
CA PRO A 134 11.26 11.71 23.46
C PRO A 134 10.50 10.77 24.40
N ASP A 135 11.19 10.18 25.37
CA ASP A 135 10.60 9.25 26.36
C ASP A 135 9.39 9.85 27.09
N THR A 136 9.40 11.17 27.29
CA THR A 136 8.32 11.94 27.93
C THR A 136 7.07 12.11 27.06
N ALA A 137 7.13 11.77 25.78
CA ALA A 137 6.02 11.95 24.83
C ALA A 137 5.10 10.73 24.71
N CYS A 138 5.38 9.64 25.43
CA CYS A 138 4.61 8.38 25.36
C CYS A 138 3.98 8.02 26.71
N VAL A 139 2.77 7.44 26.70
CA VAL A 139 1.87 7.44 27.87
C VAL A 139 1.59 6.04 28.46
N VAL A 140 1.91 4.92 27.79
CA VAL A 140 1.58 3.57 28.32
C VAL A 140 2.73 2.53 28.20
N LEU A 141 2.79 1.70 29.25
CA LEU A 141 3.81 0.79 29.79
C LEU A 141 4.37 -0.38 28.94
N VAL A 142 4.02 -0.52 27.66
CA VAL A 142 4.41 -1.72 26.88
C VAL A 142 5.48 -1.44 25.82
N ASP A 143 5.53 -0.22 25.26
CA ASP A 143 6.54 0.19 24.30
C ASP A 143 7.17 1.52 24.71
N GLN A 144 8.48 1.50 25.01
CA GLN A 144 9.22 2.69 25.39
C GLN A 144 9.62 3.48 24.14
N CYS A 145 9.13 4.69 24.01
CA CYS A 145 9.77 5.71 23.16
C CYS A 145 11.13 6.01 23.77
N MET A 146 12.15 6.21 22.92
CA MET A 146 13.55 6.11 23.34
C MET A 146 14.34 7.41 23.16
N GLY A 147 13.76 8.43 22.50
CA GLY A 147 14.50 9.59 22.02
C GLY A 147 15.78 9.17 21.28
N ALA A 148 15.72 8.04 20.58
CA ALA A 148 16.91 7.29 20.21
C ALA A 148 17.79 8.10 19.25
N GLY A 149 19.09 7.85 19.20
CA GLY A 149 19.90 8.34 18.09
C GLY A 149 19.50 7.67 16.78
N MET A 150 19.70 8.35 15.65
CA MET A 150 19.42 7.82 14.30
C MET A 150 20.04 6.43 14.04
N ALA A 151 21.22 6.14 14.62
CA ALA A 151 21.89 4.84 14.49
C ALA A 151 21.06 3.69 15.09
N ILE A 152 20.46 3.89 16.27
CA ILE A 152 19.63 2.88 16.94
C ILE A 152 18.34 2.68 16.15
N VAL A 153 17.71 3.77 15.69
CA VAL A 153 16.51 3.71 14.87
C VAL A 153 16.74 2.96 13.57
N GLN A 154 17.89 3.19 12.92
CA GLN A 154 18.25 2.46 11.71
C GLN A 154 18.37 0.96 11.98
N THR A 155 19.02 0.55 13.07
CA THR A 155 19.09 -0.87 13.46
C THR A 155 17.70 -1.47 13.67
N LEU A 156 16.79 -0.74 14.33
CA LEU A 156 15.42 -1.20 14.58
C LEU A 156 14.61 -1.41 13.29
N ILE A 157 14.80 -0.58 12.26
CA ILE A 157 14.01 -0.66 11.02
C ILE A 157 14.72 -1.39 9.87
N THR A 158 16.00 -1.77 10.01
CA THR A 158 16.79 -2.35 8.90
C THR A 158 16.15 -3.62 8.33
N PHE A 159 15.49 -4.43 9.16
CA PHE A 159 14.81 -5.66 8.71
C PHE A 159 13.68 -5.39 7.68
N THR A 160 13.14 -4.16 7.64
CA THR A 160 12.06 -3.77 6.73
C THR A 160 12.55 -3.48 5.31
N VAL A 161 13.83 -3.18 5.13
CA VAL A 161 14.36 -2.65 3.86
C VAL A 161 14.33 -3.69 2.74
N ILE A 162 14.86 -4.90 2.99
CA ILE A 162 14.91 -5.97 1.99
C ILE A 162 13.49 -6.41 1.58
N PRO A 163 12.57 -6.73 2.53
CA PRO A 163 11.20 -7.07 2.16
C PRO A 163 10.48 -5.96 1.38
N THR A 164 10.71 -4.69 1.72
CA THR A 164 10.16 -3.55 0.96
C THR A 164 10.61 -3.60 -0.50
N GLY A 165 11.92 -3.78 -0.74
CA GLY A 165 12.46 -3.90 -2.10
C GLY A 165 11.91 -5.11 -2.87
N VAL A 166 11.72 -6.25 -2.19
CA VAL A 166 11.08 -7.44 -2.77
C VAL A 166 9.64 -7.14 -3.17
N GLY A 167 8.87 -6.47 -2.31
CA GLY A 167 7.50 -6.05 -2.60
C GLY A 167 7.41 -5.15 -3.84
N MET A 168 8.32 -4.17 -3.95
CA MET A 168 8.39 -3.29 -5.11
C MET A 168 8.71 -4.07 -6.39
N GLY A 169 9.66 -5.01 -6.32
CA GLY A 169 10.02 -5.89 -7.42
C GLY A 169 8.84 -6.77 -7.87
N LEU A 170 8.06 -7.30 -6.94
CA LEU A 170 6.83 -8.04 -7.25
C LEU A 170 5.80 -7.13 -7.94
N ALA A 171 5.54 -5.92 -7.44
CA ALA A 171 4.57 -5.01 -8.06
C ALA A 171 4.96 -4.65 -9.51
N LEU A 172 6.25 -4.40 -9.78
CA LEU A 172 6.76 -4.17 -11.13
C LEU A 172 6.64 -5.40 -12.03
N THR A 173 6.94 -6.58 -11.49
CA THR A 173 6.81 -7.85 -12.22
C THR A 173 5.36 -8.11 -12.60
N GLY A 174 4.43 -7.92 -11.66
CA GLY A 174 2.98 -8.01 -11.92
C GLY A 174 2.54 -7.05 -13.02
N THR A 175 3.00 -5.79 -12.96
CA THR A 175 2.74 -4.77 -13.99
C THR A 175 3.25 -5.21 -15.36
N ALA A 176 4.46 -5.77 -15.45
CA ALA A 176 5.02 -6.29 -16.69
C ALA A 176 4.17 -7.44 -17.27
N ILE A 177 3.70 -8.37 -16.41
CA ILE A 177 2.77 -9.44 -16.82
C ILE A 177 1.47 -8.83 -17.37
N GLY A 178 0.96 -7.77 -16.73
CA GLY A 178 -0.23 -7.04 -17.19
C GLY A 178 -0.07 -6.44 -18.57
N ILE A 179 1.04 -5.74 -18.81
CA ILE A 179 1.40 -5.18 -20.12
C ILE A 179 1.46 -6.28 -21.18
N ILE A 180 2.20 -7.37 -20.89
CA ILE A 180 2.30 -8.51 -21.82
C ILE A 180 0.91 -9.07 -22.13
N ASN A 181 0.06 -9.23 -21.12
CA ASN A 181 -1.29 -9.76 -21.32
C ASN A 181 -2.14 -8.87 -22.22
N ILE A 182 -2.09 -7.54 -22.01
CA ILE A 182 -2.80 -6.59 -22.88
C ILE A 182 -2.26 -6.65 -24.30
N LEU A 183 -0.95 -6.63 -24.50
CA LEU A 183 -0.35 -6.71 -25.84
C LEU A 183 -0.77 -8.01 -26.56
N VAL A 184 -0.75 -9.14 -25.87
CA VAL A 184 -1.22 -10.43 -26.42
C VAL A 184 -2.71 -10.36 -26.75
N THR A 185 -3.53 -9.72 -25.91
CA THR A 185 -4.98 -9.57 -26.12
C THR A 185 -5.28 -8.70 -27.34
N LEU A 186 -4.56 -7.58 -27.50
CA LEU A 186 -4.76 -6.66 -28.62
C LEU A 186 -4.34 -7.25 -29.96
N ARG A 187 -3.35 -8.14 -29.99
CA ARG A 187 -2.87 -8.85 -31.19
C ARG A 187 -3.78 -9.98 -31.67
N GLN A 188 -4.81 -10.36 -30.92
CA GLN A 188 -5.74 -11.41 -31.37
C GLN A 188 -6.53 -10.91 -32.58
N GLU A 189 -6.66 -11.73 -33.63
CA GLU A 189 -7.60 -11.46 -34.73
C GLU A 189 -9.04 -11.50 -34.19
N GLN A 190 -9.93 -10.68 -34.79
CA GLN A 190 -11.30 -10.48 -34.34
C GLN A 190 -12.18 -11.72 -34.55
#